data_AF-A0A7J9HDL3-F1
#
_entry.id   AF-A0A7J9HDL3-F1
#
_cell.length_a   1.000
_cell.length_b   1.000
_cell.length_c   1.000
_cell.angle_alpha   90.00
_cell.angle_beta   90.00
_cell.angle_gamma   90.00
#
_symmetry.space_group_name_H-M   'P 1'
#
loop_
_entity.id
_entity.type
_entity.pdbx_description
1 polymer ?
#
loop_
_entity_poly.entity_id
_entity_poly.type
_entity_poly.pdbx_seq_one_letter_code
_entity_poly.pdbx_strand_id
1 'polypeptide(L)'
;IGICISKPDGATSRAVARRLPQPVALFHTATAANVCDKSSPTNMKGLFKSKPRTPVDMVRQTRDLLIYAGRSPDSRESKREEKMAELCKNIRELKSILYGNNESEPVSEACAQLTQEFFRENTLRLLITCLPKLNLEARKDATQVVANLQRQQVHSRLIASDYLQANLDLMDILIAGYENTDMALHYGAMLRECIRHQT
;
A
#
# COMPACT_ATOMS: atom_id res chain seq x y z
N ILE A 1 -27.57 -63.55 -13.31
CA ILE A 1 -28.35 -62.33 -13.65
C ILE A 1 -27.39 -61.17 -13.49
N GLY A 2 -26.72 -60.81 -14.59
CA GLY A 2 -25.89 -59.62 -14.69
C GLY A 2 -26.50 -58.71 -15.74
N ILE A 3 -26.46 -57.41 -15.50
CA ILE A 3 -26.63 -56.40 -16.54
C ILE A 3 -25.62 -55.29 -16.28
N CYS A 4 -24.56 -55.34 -17.07
CA CYS A 4 -23.71 -54.21 -17.45
C CYS A 4 -24.44 -53.43 -18.54
N ILE A 5 -24.55 -52.09 -18.48
CA ILE A 5 -24.70 -51.18 -19.65
C ILE A 5 -24.20 -49.78 -19.19
N SER A 6 -22.99 -49.33 -19.52
CA SER A 6 -22.54 -48.58 -20.72
C SER A 6 -22.51 -47.05 -20.53
N LYS A 7 -21.30 -46.48 -20.69
CA LYS A 7 -21.04 -45.05 -20.94
C LYS A 7 -21.68 -44.59 -22.27
N PRO A 8 -21.85 -43.27 -22.44
CA PRO A 8 -21.69 -42.64 -23.74
C PRO A 8 -20.44 -41.74 -23.79
N ASP A 9 -19.72 -41.85 -24.90
CA ASP A 9 -18.60 -41.02 -25.31
C ASP A 9 -19.07 -39.65 -25.85
N GLY A 10 -18.16 -38.67 -25.74
CA GLY A 10 -17.83 -37.78 -26.85
C GLY A 10 -18.74 -36.58 -27.12
N ALA A 11 -18.34 -35.40 -26.64
CA ALA A 11 -18.51 -34.16 -27.38
C ALA A 11 -17.43 -33.15 -27.01
N THR A 12 -16.42 -33.06 -27.86
CA THR A 12 -15.51 -31.91 -27.98
C THR A 12 -16.31 -30.62 -28.20
N SER A 13 -16.09 -29.60 -27.37
CA SER A 13 -16.46 -28.23 -27.74
C SER A 13 -15.36 -27.26 -27.33
N ARG A 14 -14.61 -26.81 -28.34
CA ARG A 14 -13.66 -25.71 -28.27
C ARG A 14 -14.44 -24.42 -27.93
N ALA A 15 -14.23 -23.88 -26.74
CA ALA A 15 -14.67 -22.52 -26.43
C ALA A 15 -13.72 -21.53 -27.14
N VAL A 16 -14.15 -21.03 -28.30
CA VAL A 16 -13.52 -19.89 -28.99
C VAL A 16 -13.90 -18.64 -28.22
N ALA A 17 -12.92 -18.02 -27.55
CA ALA A 17 -13.06 -16.71 -26.94
C ALA A 17 -13.34 -15.67 -28.05
N ARG A 18 -14.59 -15.23 -28.14
CA ARG A 18 -15.00 -14.11 -29.00
C ARG A 18 -14.37 -12.81 -28.45
N ARG A 19 -13.42 -12.25 -29.20
CA ARG A 19 -12.97 -10.85 -29.05
C ARG A 19 -14.15 -9.93 -29.36
N LEU A 20 -14.44 -9.02 -28.43
CA LEU A 20 -15.29 -7.85 -28.69
C LEU A 20 -14.47 -6.78 -29.44
N PRO A 21 -14.99 -6.17 -30.52
CA PRO A 21 -14.34 -5.06 -31.20
C PRO A 21 -14.59 -3.74 -30.47
N GLN A 22 -13.55 -2.90 -30.34
CA GLN A 22 -13.69 -1.52 -29.91
C GLN A 22 -14.03 -0.60 -31.11
N PRO A 23 -14.89 0.41 -30.94
CA PRO A 23 -15.25 1.33 -32.01
C PRO A 23 -14.14 2.36 -32.27
N VAL A 24 -13.78 2.47 -33.55
CA VAL A 24 -13.00 3.56 -34.14
C VAL A 24 -13.89 4.80 -34.28
N ALA A 25 -13.43 5.95 -33.76
CA ALA A 25 -14.01 7.25 -34.07
C ALA A 25 -12.93 8.16 -34.65
N LEU A 26 -13.08 8.41 -35.94
CA LEU A 26 -12.36 9.40 -36.74
C LEU A 26 -13.04 10.76 -36.53
N PHE A 27 -12.29 11.81 -36.18
CA PHE A 27 -12.69 13.19 -36.49
C PHE A 27 -11.46 14.02 -36.89
N HIS A 28 -11.69 14.86 -37.88
CA HIS A 28 -10.74 15.58 -38.71
C HIS A 28 -10.42 17.00 -38.18
N THR A 29 -9.25 17.48 -38.62
CA THR A 29 -8.86 18.87 -38.98
C THR A 29 -8.51 19.93 -37.92
N ALA A 30 -7.20 20.27 -37.95
CA ALA A 30 -6.57 21.60 -38.14
C ALA A 30 -6.68 22.69 -37.06
N THR A 31 -5.52 23.18 -36.57
CA THR A 31 -4.94 24.52 -36.91
C THR A 31 -3.60 24.74 -36.18
N ALA A 32 -2.67 25.40 -36.86
CA ALA A 32 -1.31 25.72 -36.43
C ALA A 32 -1.22 26.93 -35.48
N ALA A 33 -0.23 26.95 -34.58
CA ALA A 33 0.33 28.17 -34.00
C ALA A 33 1.78 27.98 -33.48
N ASN A 34 2.66 28.77 -34.07
CA ASN A 34 4.01 29.26 -33.71
C ASN A 34 4.45 29.19 -32.23
N VAL A 35 5.70 28.76 -31.95
CA VAL A 35 6.54 29.31 -30.86
C VAL A 35 8.03 29.31 -31.23
N CYS A 36 8.65 30.46 -30.92
CA CYS A 36 10.03 30.88 -31.09
C CYS A 36 11.12 29.99 -30.47
N ASP A 37 12.26 30.03 -31.14
CA ASP A 37 13.63 29.77 -30.67
C ASP A 37 13.97 30.58 -29.40
N LYS A 38 14.69 29.96 -28.45
CA LYS A 38 15.82 30.57 -27.73
C LYS A 38 16.54 29.56 -26.83
N SER A 39 17.84 29.49 -27.09
CA SER A 39 18.91 28.82 -26.38
C SER A 39 19.03 29.16 -24.90
N SER A 40 19.53 28.17 -24.15
CA SER A 40 19.82 28.13 -22.72
C SER A 40 20.67 29.30 -22.19
N PRO A 41 20.61 29.53 -20.86
CA PRO A 41 21.84 29.44 -20.09
C PRO A 41 21.74 28.39 -18.99
N THR A 42 22.80 27.61 -18.91
CA THR A 42 23.12 26.58 -17.94
C THR A 42 23.07 27.11 -16.50
N ASN A 43 22.15 26.57 -15.69
CA ASN A 43 22.26 26.62 -14.23
C ASN A 43 22.64 25.22 -13.75
N MET A 44 23.95 24.99 -13.59
CA MET A 44 24.49 23.78 -12.97
C MET A 44 24.07 23.75 -11.50
N LYS A 45 22.96 23.06 -11.19
CA LYS A 45 22.63 22.67 -9.82
C LYS A 45 23.17 21.27 -9.57
N GLY A 46 23.97 21.19 -8.51
CA GLY A 46 24.84 20.09 -8.11
C GLY A 46 24.25 18.70 -8.31
N LEU A 47 25.06 17.87 -8.95
CA LEU A 47 24.83 16.47 -9.25
C LEU A 47 25.00 15.60 -8.00
N PHE A 48 24.15 15.78 -6.99
CA PHE A 48 23.95 14.77 -5.95
C PHE A 48 22.64 14.06 -6.25
N LYS A 49 22.70 13.02 -7.08
CA LYS A 49 21.60 12.03 -7.10
C LYS A 49 21.60 11.42 -5.71
N SER A 50 20.64 11.79 -4.87
CA SER A 50 20.44 11.13 -3.59
C SER A 50 20.34 9.63 -3.85
N LYS A 51 21.07 8.84 -3.05
CA LYS A 51 21.06 7.39 -3.18
C LYS A 51 19.60 6.90 -3.18
N PRO A 52 19.21 6.00 -4.10
CA PRO A 52 17.88 5.42 -4.08
C PRO A 52 17.57 4.90 -2.68
N ARG A 53 16.47 5.38 -2.09
CA ARG A 53 16.09 5.03 -0.74
C ARG A 53 15.68 3.55 -0.71
N THR A 54 16.25 2.78 0.21
CA THR A 54 15.91 1.37 0.34
C THR A 54 14.55 1.20 1.03
N PRO A 55 13.86 0.05 0.88
CA PRO A 55 12.63 -0.22 1.62
C PRO A 55 12.81 -0.08 3.14
N VAL A 56 13.96 -0.50 3.66
CA VAL A 56 14.32 -0.39 5.09
C VAL A 56 14.43 1.07 5.52
N ASP A 57 15.15 1.90 4.77
CA ASP A 57 15.29 3.33 5.07
C ASP A 57 13.93 4.05 5.04
N MET A 58 13.05 3.63 4.12
CA MET A 58 11.69 4.16 4.02
C MET A 58 10.86 3.88 5.28
N VAL A 59 10.93 2.64 5.79
CA VAL A 59 10.22 2.25 7.01
C VAL A 59 10.76 3.04 8.21
N ARG A 60 12.09 3.17 8.34
CA ARG A 60 12.72 3.95 9.43
C ARG A 60 12.28 5.41 9.41
N GLN A 61 12.34 6.05 8.25
CA GLN A 61 11.90 7.45 8.15
C GLN A 61 10.40 7.59 8.48
N THR A 62 9.57 6.66 7.99
CA THR A 62 8.14 6.66 8.30
C THR A 62 7.89 6.50 9.80
N ARG A 63 8.63 5.61 10.45
CA ARG A 63 8.56 5.40 11.89
C ARG A 63 8.90 6.66 12.68
N ASP A 64 9.97 7.37 12.31
CA ASP A 64 10.35 8.61 12.98
C ASP A 64 9.25 9.69 12.86
N LEU A 65 8.63 9.77 11.68
CA LEU A 65 7.49 10.67 11.45
C LEU A 65 6.24 10.27 12.22
N LEU A 66 5.96 8.97 12.36
CA LEU A 66 4.87 8.45 13.19
C LEU A 66 5.10 8.77 14.67
N ILE A 67 6.33 8.59 15.17
CA ILE A 67 6.69 8.97 16.54
C ILE A 67 6.48 10.47 16.75
N TYR A 68 6.88 11.30 15.78
CA TYR A 68 6.65 12.74 15.83
C TYR A 68 5.15 13.07 15.85
N ALA A 69 4.35 12.46 14.97
CA ALA A 69 2.90 12.62 14.94
C ALA A 69 2.22 12.15 16.24
N GLY A 70 2.83 11.19 16.93
CA GLY A 70 2.45 10.66 18.23
C GLY A 70 2.41 11.70 19.35
N ARG A 71 3.32 12.68 19.31
CA ARG A 71 3.52 13.68 20.37
C ARG A 71 2.37 14.69 20.45
N SER A 72 2.26 15.35 21.60
CA SER A 72 1.37 16.52 21.75
C SER A 72 1.75 17.59 20.72
N PRO A 73 0.78 18.30 20.13
CA PRO A 73 1.08 19.37 19.19
C PRO A 73 1.93 20.45 19.86
N ASP A 74 3.13 20.68 19.32
CA ASP A 74 3.95 21.85 19.66
C ASP A 74 3.29 23.12 19.13
N SER A 75 3.68 24.29 19.65
CA SER A 75 3.20 25.60 19.17
C SER A 75 3.59 25.92 17.71
N ARG A 76 4.50 25.15 17.10
CA ARG A 76 4.99 25.37 15.73
C ARG A 76 4.17 24.61 14.69
N GLU A 77 2.97 25.12 14.42
CA GLU A 77 2.00 24.49 13.51
C GLU A 77 2.56 24.21 12.09
N SER A 78 3.24 25.18 11.47
CA SER A 78 3.82 25.01 10.12
C SER A 78 4.83 23.85 10.03
N LYS A 79 5.68 23.65 11.04
CA LYS A 79 6.62 22.52 11.08
C LYS A 79 5.89 21.19 11.22
N ARG A 80 4.77 21.18 11.98
CA ARG A 80 3.94 20.00 12.14
C ARG A 80 3.25 19.65 10.82
N GLU A 81 2.70 20.63 10.12
CA GLU A 81 2.08 20.44 8.81
C GLU A 81 3.05 19.85 7.79
N GLU A 82 4.28 20.38 7.71
CA GLU A 82 5.34 19.85 6.85
C GLU A 82 5.62 18.36 7.15
N LYS A 83 5.78 18.01 8.44
CA LYS A 83 6.04 16.63 8.87
C LYS A 83 4.87 15.69 8.60
N MET A 84 3.63 16.17 8.75
CA MET A 84 2.44 15.38 8.43
C MET A 84 2.29 15.17 6.91
N ALA A 85 2.62 16.17 6.09
CA ALA A 85 2.64 16.03 4.64
C ALA A 85 3.71 15.03 4.18
N GLU A 86 4.90 15.08 4.79
CA GLU A 86 5.98 14.11 4.57
C GLU A 86 5.53 12.69 4.95
N LEU A 87 4.88 12.52 6.10
CA LEU A 87 4.31 11.23 6.52
C LEU A 87 3.30 10.68 5.52
N CYS A 88 2.37 11.52 5.04
CA CYS A 88 1.38 11.10 4.04
C CYS A 88 2.02 10.73 2.69
N LYS A 89 3.15 11.34 2.33
CA LYS A 89 3.94 10.95 1.16
C LYS A 89 4.60 9.59 1.36
N ASN A 90 5.24 9.37 2.51
CA ASN A 90 5.87 8.10 2.82
C ASN A 90 4.88 6.93 2.85
N ILE A 91 3.68 7.12 3.42
CA ILE A 91 2.64 6.07 3.42
C ILE A 91 2.23 5.68 1.99
N ARG A 92 2.13 6.66 1.08
CA ARG A 92 1.88 6.40 -0.35
C ARG A 92 3.02 5.63 -1.01
N GLU A 93 4.27 5.96 -0.68
CA GLU A 93 5.44 5.26 -1.20
C GLU A 93 5.52 3.82 -0.66
N LEU A 94 5.23 3.59 0.62
CA LEU A 94 5.10 2.25 1.20
C LEU A 94 4.04 1.42 0.48
N LYS A 95 2.86 2.02 0.19
CA LYS A 95 1.82 1.37 -0.59
C LYS A 95 2.31 1.00 -1.99
N SER A 96 2.99 1.91 -2.67
CA SER A 96 3.57 1.68 -4.01
C SER A 96 4.56 0.52 -4.03
N ILE A 97 5.38 0.36 -2.98
CA ILE A 97 6.27 -0.80 -2.87
C ILE A 97 5.48 -2.11 -2.74
N LEU A 98 4.39 -2.11 -1.95
CA LEU A 98 3.61 -3.30 -1.63
C LEU A 98 2.61 -3.73 -2.72
N TYR A 99 2.16 -2.80 -3.56
CA TYR A 99 1.15 -3.03 -4.60
C TYR A 99 1.65 -2.78 -6.02
N GLY A 100 2.85 -2.21 -6.17
CA GLY A 100 3.31 -1.66 -7.44
C GLY A 100 2.64 -0.32 -7.78
N ASN A 101 2.88 0.14 -8.99
CA ASN A 101 2.27 1.32 -9.58
C ASN A 101 1.98 1.08 -11.07
N ASN A 102 1.64 2.12 -11.82
CA ASN A 102 1.30 2.00 -13.24
C ASN A 102 2.48 1.58 -14.14
N GLU A 103 3.72 1.72 -13.65
CA GLU A 103 4.95 1.46 -14.41
C GLU A 103 5.63 0.15 -14.01
N SER A 104 5.47 -0.28 -12.76
CA SER A 104 6.18 -1.42 -12.19
C SER A 104 5.32 -2.24 -11.23
N GLU A 105 5.37 -3.57 -11.37
CA GLU A 105 4.84 -4.53 -10.39
C GLU A 105 5.63 -4.53 -9.07
N PRO A 106 5.02 -4.95 -7.94
CA PRO A 106 5.72 -5.04 -6.66
C PRO A 106 6.84 -6.07 -6.70
N VAL A 107 8.04 -5.66 -6.29
CA VAL A 107 9.20 -6.55 -6.22
C VAL A 107 9.15 -7.35 -4.92
N SER A 108 9.12 -8.69 -5.03
CA SER A 108 8.99 -9.61 -3.90
C SER A 108 10.03 -9.38 -2.80
N GLU A 109 11.31 -9.20 -3.17
CA GLU A 109 12.37 -8.94 -2.21
C GLU A 109 12.18 -7.61 -1.45
N ALA A 110 11.79 -6.54 -2.16
CA ALA A 110 11.53 -5.25 -1.54
C ALA A 110 10.34 -5.31 -0.57
N CYS A 111 9.29 -6.05 -0.95
CA CYS A 111 8.14 -6.31 -0.10
C CYS A 111 8.53 -7.07 1.17
N ALA A 112 9.38 -8.10 1.04
CA ALA A 112 9.87 -8.89 2.17
C ALA A 112 10.73 -8.03 3.12
N GLN A 113 11.64 -7.22 2.60
CA GLN A 113 12.48 -6.31 3.41
C GLN A 113 11.64 -5.27 4.16
N LEU A 114 10.69 -4.63 3.47
CA LEU A 114 9.76 -3.67 4.07
C LEU A 114 8.97 -4.32 5.21
N THR A 115 8.42 -5.52 4.95
CA THR A 115 7.61 -6.27 5.92
C THR A 115 8.43 -6.61 7.16
N GLN A 116 9.61 -7.18 7.00
CA GLN A 116 10.49 -7.52 8.13
C GLN A 116 10.80 -6.29 8.99
N GLU A 117 11.16 -5.16 8.38
CA GLU A 117 11.51 -3.95 9.11
C GLU A 117 10.29 -3.35 9.84
N PHE A 118 9.09 -3.42 9.24
CA PHE A 118 7.87 -2.91 9.84
C PHE A 118 7.55 -3.58 11.18
N PHE A 119 7.68 -4.91 11.21
CA PHE A 119 7.42 -5.71 12.41
C PHE A 119 8.58 -5.65 13.41
N ARG A 120 9.83 -5.71 12.93
CA ARG A 120 11.04 -5.63 13.79
C ARG A 120 11.05 -4.36 14.64
N GLU A 121 10.70 -3.22 14.05
CA GLU A 121 10.79 -1.90 14.70
C GLU A 121 9.48 -1.44 15.35
N ASN A 122 8.49 -2.34 15.45
CA ASN A 122 7.16 -2.03 16.02
C ASN A 122 6.43 -0.90 15.27
N THR A 123 6.72 -0.73 13.97
CA THR A 123 6.16 0.35 13.14
C THR A 123 4.67 0.13 12.87
N LEU A 124 4.21 -1.14 12.84
CA LEU A 124 2.79 -1.49 12.67
C LEU A 124 1.90 -0.82 13.72
N ARG A 125 2.26 -1.00 15.00
CA ARG A 125 1.56 -0.38 16.12
C ARG A 125 1.51 1.14 15.99
N LEU A 126 2.64 1.77 15.63
CA LEU A 126 2.71 3.22 15.46
C LEU A 126 1.79 3.72 14.35
N LEU A 127 1.72 3.00 13.22
CA LEU A 127 0.83 3.35 12.13
C LEU A 127 -0.65 3.22 12.53
N ILE A 128 -1.03 2.14 13.20
CA ILE A 128 -2.41 1.89 13.66
C ILE A 128 -2.86 2.97 14.67
N THR A 129 -2.00 3.31 15.63
CA THR A 129 -2.29 4.31 16.67
C THR A 129 -2.31 5.74 16.14
N CYS A 130 -1.50 6.05 15.12
CA CYS A 130 -1.50 7.37 14.48
C CYS A 130 -2.60 7.53 13.42
N LEU A 131 -3.31 6.47 13.05
CA LEU A 131 -4.32 6.48 11.99
C LEU A 131 -5.35 7.63 12.11
N PRO A 132 -5.91 7.95 13.30
CA PRO A 132 -6.88 9.04 13.44
C PRO A 132 -6.29 10.43 13.14
N LYS A 133 -4.96 10.58 13.23
CA LYS A 133 -4.25 11.84 12.99
C LYS A 133 -3.97 12.09 11.50
N LEU A 134 -4.17 11.09 10.66
CA LEU A 134 -3.96 11.17 9.22
C LEU A 134 -5.18 11.77 8.52
N ASN A 135 -4.97 12.35 7.34
CA ASN A 135 -6.07 12.75 6.45
C ASN A 135 -6.73 11.53 5.80
N LEU A 136 -7.90 11.74 5.17
CA LEU A 136 -8.74 10.66 4.63
C LEU A 136 -7.99 9.74 3.66
N GLU A 137 -7.24 10.31 2.71
CA GLU A 137 -6.50 9.52 1.72
C GLU A 137 -5.36 8.72 2.37
N ALA A 138 -4.61 9.33 3.28
CA ALA A 138 -3.56 8.64 4.01
C ALA A 138 -4.10 7.53 4.93
N ARG A 139 -5.33 7.66 5.48
CA ARG A 139 -5.99 6.58 6.23
C ARG A 139 -6.31 5.39 5.32
N LYS A 140 -6.82 5.62 4.12
CA LYS A 140 -7.08 4.56 3.13
C LYS A 140 -5.79 3.84 2.75
N ASP A 141 -4.74 4.60 2.45
CA ASP A 141 -3.45 4.05 2.08
C ASP A 141 -2.81 3.26 3.23
N ALA A 142 -2.83 3.81 4.46
CA ALA A 142 -2.35 3.11 5.65
C ALA A 142 -3.12 1.82 5.91
N THR A 143 -4.44 1.81 5.67
CA THR A 143 -5.26 0.60 5.80
C THR A 143 -4.83 -0.49 4.82
N GLN A 144 -4.57 -0.11 3.56
CA GLN A 144 -4.08 -1.05 2.55
C GLN A 144 -2.67 -1.56 2.88
N VAL A 145 -1.79 -0.69 3.35
CA VAL A 145 -0.44 -1.06 3.82
C VAL A 145 -0.53 -2.10 4.95
N VAL A 146 -1.30 -1.82 6.00
CA VAL A 146 -1.47 -2.76 7.14
C VAL A 146 -2.05 -4.09 6.67
N ALA A 147 -3.10 -4.06 5.86
CA ALA A 147 -3.75 -5.27 5.34
C ALA A 147 -2.79 -6.12 4.49
N ASN A 148 -1.96 -5.49 3.65
CA ASN A 148 -0.95 -6.20 2.87
C ASN A 148 0.12 -6.83 3.75
N LEU A 149 0.67 -6.06 4.70
CA LEU A 149 1.68 -6.54 5.66
C LEU A 149 1.18 -7.73 6.48
N GLN A 150 -0.11 -7.74 6.86
CA GLN A 150 -0.72 -8.85 7.60
C GLN A 150 -0.82 -10.15 6.79
N ARG A 151 -0.92 -10.06 5.46
CA ARG A 151 -0.98 -11.22 4.55
C ARG A 151 0.38 -11.64 4.00
N GLN A 152 1.39 -10.78 4.10
CA GLN A 152 2.68 -11.01 3.47
C GLN A 152 3.40 -12.20 4.11
N GLN A 153 3.76 -13.18 3.29
CA GLN A 153 4.64 -14.26 3.72
C GLN A 153 6.10 -13.89 3.42
N VAL A 154 6.95 -14.08 4.42
CA VAL A 154 8.38 -13.85 4.30
C VAL A 154 9.07 -15.16 4.66
N HIS A 155 9.80 -15.74 3.71
CA HIS A 155 10.35 -17.10 3.82
C HIS A 155 9.28 -18.13 4.23
N SER A 156 8.09 -18.04 3.60
CA SER A 156 6.93 -18.91 3.87
C SER A 156 6.38 -18.82 5.30
N ARG A 157 6.67 -17.74 6.04
CA ARG A 157 6.12 -17.47 7.37
C ARG A 157 5.33 -16.16 7.39
N LEU A 158 4.22 -16.16 8.11
CA LEU A 158 3.42 -14.96 8.37
C LEU A 158 3.96 -14.24 9.60
N ILE A 159 4.92 -13.33 9.41
CA ILE A 159 5.54 -12.54 10.49
C ILE A 159 4.47 -11.78 11.31
N ALA A 160 3.40 -11.35 10.65
CA ALA A 160 2.30 -10.66 11.30
C ALA A 160 1.61 -11.48 12.39
N SER A 161 1.50 -12.81 12.21
CA SER A 161 0.85 -13.69 13.19
C SER A 161 1.62 -13.69 14.50
N ASP A 162 2.93 -13.96 14.43
CA ASP A 162 3.82 -13.98 15.59
C ASP A 162 3.83 -12.62 16.31
N TYR A 163 3.86 -11.53 15.54
CA TYR A 163 3.83 -10.19 16.09
C TYR A 163 2.52 -9.88 16.81
N LEU A 164 1.36 -10.21 16.22
CA LEU A 164 0.05 -9.96 16.83
C LEU A 164 -0.15 -10.82 18.09
N GLN A 165 0.30 -12.07 18.09
CA GLN A 165 0.27 -12.94 19.27
C GLN A 165 1.10 -12.36 20.43
N ALA A 166 2.23 -11.72 20.13
CA ALA A 166 3.06 -11.04 21.13
C ALA A 166 2.53 -9.65 21.56
N ASN A 167 1.51 -9.12 20.87
CA ASN A 167 1.01 -7.75 21.03
C ASN A 167 -0.53 -7.73 21.08
N LEU A 168 -1.14 -8.53 21.96
CA LEU A 168 -2.60 -8.71 22.01
C LEU A 168 -3.38 -7.41 22.28
N ASP A 169 -2.78 -6.44 22.97
CA ASP A 169 -3.36 -5.12 23.22
C ASP A 169 -3.62 -4.31 21.91
N LEU A 170 -2.99 -4.69 20.79
CA LEU A 170 -3.38 -4.16 19.48
C LEU A 170 -4.80 -4.52 19.08
N MET A 171 -5.31 -5.67 19.51
CA MET A 171 -6.70 -6.06 19.25
C MET A 171 -7.65 -5.13 20.00
N ASP A 172 -7.33 -4.81 21.26
CA ASP A 172 -8.13 -3.86 22.05
C ASP A 172 -8.16 -2.48 21.40
N ILE A 173 -7.01 -2.00 20.86
CA ILE A 173 -6.93 -0.74 20.12
C ILE A 173 -7.83 -0.77 18.86
N LEU A 174 -7.76 -1.86 18.08
CA LEU A 174 -8.58 -2.01 16.87
C LEU A 174 -10.07 -2.06 17.18
N ILE A 175 -10.46 -2.74 18.27
CA ILE A 175 -11.85 -2.85 18.72
C ILE A 175 -12.36 -1.51 19.24
N ALA A 176 -11.62 -0.83 20.13
CA ALA A 176 -11.98 0.50 20.64
C ALA A 176 -12.16 1.53 19.51
N GLY A 177 -11.41 1.37 18.43
CA GLY A 177 -11.53 2.21 17.23
C GLY A 177 -12.91 2.22 16.57
N TYR A 178 -13.79 1.24 16.84
CA TYR A 178 -15.17 1.21 16.34
C TYR A 178 -16.06 2.28 16.97
N GLU A 179 -15.68 2.83 18.13
CA GLU A 179 -16.41 3.93 18.77
C GLU A 179 -16.32 5.22 17.95
N ASN A 180 -15.30 5.34 17.10
CA ASN A 180 -15.15 6.45 16.17
C ASN A 180 -15.67 6.04 14.77
N THR A 181 -16.83 6.58 14.39
CA THR A 181 -17.48 6.28 13.09
C THR A 181 -16.60 6.55 11.87
N ASP A 182 -15.74 7.58 11.90
CA ASP A 182 -14.83 7.89 10.80
C ASP A 182 -13.70 6.86 10.67
N MET A 183 -13.43 6.12 11.74
CA MET A 183 -12.34 5.15 11.82
C MET A 183 -12.81 3.69 11.77
N ALA A 184 -14.07 3.42 12.11
CA ALA A 184 -14.62 2.08 12.22
C ALA A 184 -14.41 1.23 10.95
N LEU A 185 -14.57 1.82 9.76
CA LEU A 185 -14.34 1.12 8.50
C LEU A 185 -12.88 0.70 8.31
N HIS A 186 -11.95 1.56 8.71
CA HIS A 186 -10.51 1.31 8.59
C HIS A 186 -10.06 0.24 9.58
N TYR A 187 -10.42 0.39 10.86
CA TYR A 187 -10.04 -0.58 11.88
C TYR A 187 -10.73 -1.93 11.68
N GLY A 188 -11.98 -1.94 11.23
CA GLY A 188 -12.65 -3.19 10.87
C GLY A 188 -12.00 -3.91 9.68
N ALA A 189 -11.48 -3.18 8.70
CA ALA A 189 -10.70 -3.77 7.62
C ALA A 189 -9.42 -4.44 8.16
N MET A 190 -8.66 -3.76 9.01
CA MET A 190 -7.45 -4.31 9.62
C MET A 190 -7.74 -5.53 10.52
N LEU A 191 -8.82 -5.49 11.30
CA LEU A 191 -9.19 -6.57 12.22
C LEU A 191 -9.61 -7.84 11.47
N ARG A 192 -10.37 -7.71 10.36
CA ARG A 192 -10.74 -8.86 9.51
C ARG A 192 -9.53 -9.59 8.94
N GLU A 193 -8.44 -8.88 8.68
CA GLU A 193 -7.18 -9.48 8.21
C GLU A 193 -6.43 -10.21 9.33
N CYS A 194 -6.50 -9.74 10.59
CA CYS A 194 -5.97 -10.46 11.75
C CYS A 194 -6.65 -11.83 11.96
N ILE A 195 -7.97 -11.91 11.73
CA ILE A 195 -8.76 -13.13 11.97
C ILE A 195 -8.50 -14.19 10.90
N ARG A 196 -8.21 -13.78 9.65
CA ARG A 196 -8.07 -14.71 8.52
C ARG A 196 -6.90 -15.70 8.65
N HIS A 197 -5.89 -15.37 9.45
CA HIS A 197 -4.64 -16.15 9.54
C HIS A 197 -4.47 -16.91 10.86
N GLN A 198 -5.50 -16.93 11.71
CA GLN A 198 -5.54 -17.79 12.89
C GLN A 198 -6.07 -19.17 12.44
N THR A 199 -5.17 -20.07 12.05
CA THR A 199 -5.47 -21.50 11.84
C THR A 199 -4.45 -22.34 12.57
#